data_AF-A0A820SPH1-F1
#
_entry.id   AF-A0A820SPH1-F1
#
_cell.length_a   1.000
_cell.length_b   1.000
_cell.length_c   1.000
_cell.angle_alpha   90.00
_cell.angle_beta   90.00
_cell.angle_gamma   90.00
#
_symmetry.space_group_name_H-M   'P 1'
#
loop_
_entity.id
_entity.type
_entity.pdbx_description
1 polymer ?
#
loop_
_entity_poly.entity_id
_entity_poly.type
_entity_poly.pdbx_seq_one_letter_code
_entity_poly.pdbx_strand_id
1 'polypeptide(L)'
;MARANTQFDTEDDDDDRNDLRYFHIPYVANYGKQFFSNFLNSPLLPIEQTIKPLVQLIDDIETKLYIIKQQLYADSTRDLTLDELGAIHLYTLEESPHTKCIYYLLNQAIRRGLPEELQLWYPYLNLLLTALDKLRSIDRHCTVYLGVRSCDLSDEYKEDGIYTWWNFSSCLPSLDQMKLPRFLGAGGVRTVFKIDCYSSKRLPWSDDDEVILMPGFHFQVVGKLRSLDGLNTTYIREKPPSSVELMSSVRIVKAVEAAPRKSPSVAALDIEQQEKPSRKRRPGFKKTAHRIIKMSQVLNGCSDHVLQLSGKKLSFDELKHTLNERLIQEITILNLSKTHLTKEKAKVVAEILRKNVILTELNLSYNPLGNVGCLRIAQALRDNKHLLKLNLYNTKLSCDAGQYLAEMLSLNHHLHSLHLGVNSLSNVGVKDLLSGNIQLHYLNLSCNRIDQDGCQHLADFLENNQTLIDLDFGGNPIGDKGIQILYNSLMSNKTLTDLRVWHCQISNPETICNLIKSNSRLVQLDLEGNQITDEHASALLMATKNNTTLKKLNLSHNKISDKLKKTLQQLATPHLSVIIG
;
A
#
# COMPACT_ATOMS: atom_id res chain seq x y z
N MET A 1 -8.40 -33.36 -47.94
CA MET A 1 -8.56 -31.90 -47.70
C MET A 1 -9.00 -31.76 -46.23
N ALA A 2 -8.09 -31.65 -45.25
CA ALA A 2 -7.44 -30.42 -44.74
C ALA A 2 -8.50 -29.43 -44.18
N ARG A 3 -8.57 -29.00 -42.90
CA ARG A 3 -7.63 -28.57 -41.82
C ARG A 3 -8.47 -28.49 -40.50
N ALA A 4 -8.00 -28.33 -39.26
CA ALA A 4 -6.73 -28.43 -38.52
C ALA A 4 -7.09 -28.30 -37.02
N ASN A 5 -6.35 -29.00 -36.15
CA ASN A 5 -6.35 -28.90 -34.69
C ASN A 5 -5.77 -27.56 -34.21
N THR A 6 -6.22 -27.09 -33.05
CA THR A 6 -5.35 -26.52 -31.99
C THR A 6 -6.03 -26.65 -30.64
N GLN A 7 -5.44 -27.50 -29.78
CA GLN A 7 -5.55 -27.43 -28.32
C GLN A 7 -4.88 -26.13 -27.85
N PHE A 8 -5.48 -25.47 -26.86
CA PHE A 8 -4.77 -24.64 -25.90
C PHE A 8 -5.26 -25.07 -24.52
N ASP A 9 -4.40 -25.79 -23.82
CA ASP A 9 -4.41 -25.91 -22.37
C ASP A 9 -4.00 -24.56 -21.78
N THR A 10 -4.83 -24.00 -20.89
CA THR A 10 -4.43 -22.94 -19.95
C THR A 10 -5.00 -23.27 -18.58
N GLU A 11 -4.16 -23.83 -17.73
CA GLU A 11 -4.38 -24.08 -16.29
C GLU A 11 -4.19 -22.80 -15.45
N ASP A 12 -4.80 -21.67 -15.82
CA ASP A 12 -4.52 -20.36 -15.20
C ASP A 12 -5.78 -19.54 -14.81
N ASP A 13 -6.90 -20.19 -14.45
CA ASP A 13 -8.18 -19.49 -14.16
C ASP A 13 -8.90 -19.90 -12.85
N ASP A 14 -8.23 -20.61 -11.93
CA ASP A 14 -8.88 -21.03 -10.67
C ASP A 14 -8.67 -20.09 -9.47
N ASP A 15 -7.82 -19.06 -9.57
CA ASP A 15 -7.62 -18.09 -8.47
C ASP A 15 -8.55 -16.85 -8.56
N ASP A 16 -9.09 -16.55 -9.75
CA ASP A 16 -10.03 -15.43 -9.96
C ASP A 16 -11.47 -15.72 -9.51
N ARG A 17 -11.78 -16.99 -9.20
CA ARG A 17 -13.03 -17.37 -8.49
C ARG A 17 -12.99 -17.04 -7.00
N ASN A 18 -11.81 -16.66 -6.46
CA ASN A 18 -11.59 -16.38 -5.04
C ASN A 18 -11.28 -14.90 -4.73
N ASP A 19 -11.75 -13.97 -5.57
CA ASP A 19 -11.85 -12.55 -5.25
C ASP A 19 -12.92 -12.29 -4.16
N LEU A 20 -12.61 -12.67 -2.92
CA LEU A 20 -13.50 -12.89 -1.77
C LEU A 20 -14.30 -11.68 -1.23
N ARG A 21 -14.49 -10.63 -2.02
CA ARG A 21 -15.73 -9.81 -2.00
C ARG A 21 -16.93 -10.54 -2.63
N TYR A 22 -16.76 -11.79 -3.06
CA TYR A 22 -17.76 -12.65 -3.68
C TYR A 22 -18.98 -13.07 -2.81
N PHE A 23 -19.21 -12.52 -1.63
CA PHE A 23 -20.38 -12.90 -0.81
C PHE A 23 -21.19 -11.71 -0.29
N HIS A 24 -21.32 -10.66 -1.11
CA HIS A 24 -22.11 -9.48 -0.78
C HIS A 24 -23.55 -9.55 -1.34
N ILE A 25 -24.43 -10.28 -0.62
CA ILE A 25 -25.85 -9.97 -0.26
C ILE A 25 -26.97 -10.30 -1.28
N PRO A 26 -28.17 -10.85 -0.92
CA PRO A 26 -28.62 -11.65 0.24
C PRO A 26 -29.46 -12.90 -0.12
N TYR A 27 -29.25 -13.99 0.62
CA TYR A 27 -30.35 -14.87 1.07
C TYR A 27 -29.88 -15.34 2.46
N VAL A 28 -30.62 -15.15 3.56
CA VAL A 28 -31.69 -16.07 3.97
C VAL A 28 -32.71 -15.33 4.84
N ALA A 29 -33.98 -15.45 4.46
CA ALA A 29 -35.12 -15.08 5.28
C ALA A 29 -35.14 -15.88 6.61
N ASN A 30 -35.41 -15.16 7.72
CA ASN A 30 -35.85 -15.67 9.04
C ASN A 30 -34.87 -15.79 10.22
N TYR A 31 -33.55 -15.60 10.10
CA TYR A 31 -32.66 -15.70 11.29
C TYR A 31 -32.52 -14.41 12.12
N GLY A 32 -32.79 -13.24 11.54
CA GLY A 32 -32.51 -11.94 12.15
C GLY A 32 -33.20 -11.66 13.50
N LYS A 33 -34.39 -12.24 13.75
CA LYS A 33 -35.11 -12.02 15.03
C LYS A 33 -34.47 -12.78 16.21
N GLN A 34 -33.97 -14.00 16.01
CA GLN A 34 -33.26 -14.78 17.04
C GLN A 34 -31.82 -14.30 17.26
N PHE A 35 -31.17 -13.82 16.19
CA PHE A 35 -29.84 -13.22 16.25
C PHE A 35 -29.78 -12.09 17.29
N PHE A 36 -30.73 -11.16 17.23
CA PHE A 36 -30.70 -10.00 18.12
C PHE A 36 -31.24 -10.26 19.53
N SER A 37 -32.20 -11.18 19.72
CA SER A 37 -32.76 -11.43 21.06
C SER A 37 -31.71 -11.92 22.05
N ASN A 38 -30.72 -12.68 21.58
CA ASN A 38 -29.61 -13.17 22.41
C ASN A 38 -28.44 -12.17 22.50
N PHE A 39 -28.20 -11.41 21.43
CA PHE A 39 -27.20 -10.33 21.40
C PHE A 39 -27.51 -9.21 22.42
N LEU A 40 -28.78 -8.79 22.56
CA LEU A 40 -29.19 -7.70 23.45
C LEU A 40 -28.87 -7.96 24.94
N ASN A 41 -28.72 -9.23 25.31
CA ASN A 41 -28.38 -9.66 26.68
C ASN A 41 -26.87 -9.71 26.93
N SER A 42 -26.02 -9.48 25.92
CA SER A 42 -24.57 -9.46 26.08
C SER A 42 -24.10 -8.20 26.84
N PRO A 43 -23.28 -8.33 27.90
CA PRO A 43 -22.72 -7.18 28.60
C PRO A 43 -21.69 -6.45 27.71
N LEU A 44 -21.52 -5.14 27.93
CA LEU A 44 -20.41 -4.41 27.33
C LEU A 44 -19.16 -4.72 28.16
N LEU A 45 -18.15 -5.34 27.55
CA LEU A 45 -16.94 -5.79 28.22
C LEU A 45 -15.70 -5.08 27.65
N PRO A 46 -14.59 -4.99 28.41
CA PRO A 46 -13.30 -4.55 27.89
C PRO A 46 -12.85 -5.42 26.72
N ILE A 47 -12.13 -4.83 25.77
CA ILE A 47 -11.82 -5.51 24.50
C ILE A 47 -11.05 -6.82 24.70
N GLU A 48 -10.14 -6.89 25.66
CA GLU A 48 -9.41 -8.12 26.03
C GLU A 48 -10.34 -9.27 26.41
N GLN A 49 -11.50 -8.98 27.00
CA GLN A 49 -12.49 -10.01 27.33
C GLN A 49 -13.36 -10.35 26.12
N THR A 50 -13.65 -9.37 25.26
CA THR A 50 -14.49 -9.57 24.08
C THR A 50 -13.84 -10.47 23.03
N ILE A 51 -12.51 -10.50 22.94
CA ILE A 51 -11.77 -11.31 21.96
C ILE A 51 -11.48 -12.73 22.45
N LYS A 52 -11.64 -13.04 23.74
CA LYS A 52 -11.33 -14.38 24.29
C LYS A 52 -12.02 -15.53 23.55
N PRO A 53 -13.32 -15.46 23.22
CA PRO A 53 -13.99 -16.52 22.46
C PRO A 53 -13.43 -16.67 21.03
N LEU A 54 -12.73 -15.66 20.52
CA LEU A 54 -12.22 -15.61 19.15
C LEU A 54 -10.77 -16.09 19.02
N VAL A 55 -10.05 -16.32 20.13
CA VAL A 55 -8.63 -16.76 20.12
C VAL A 55 -8.44 -18.09 19.39
N GLN A 56 -9.43 -18.98 19.43
CA GLN A 56 -9.39 -20.26 18.69
C GLN A 56 -9.69 -20.11 17.20
N LEU A 57 -10.33 -19.00 16.81
CA LEU A 57 -10.72 -18.73 15.42
C LEU A 57 -9.70 -17.86 14.69
N ILE A 58 -8.97 -17.01 15.43
CA ILE A 58 -8.11 -15.97 14.88
C ILE A 58 -6.73 -16.05 15.52
N ASP A 59 -5.77 -16.48 14.70
CA ASP A 59 -4.36 -16.57 15.06
C ASP A 59 -3.84 -15.20 15.57
N ASP A 60 -3.12 -15.23 16.69
CA ASP A 60 -2.43 -14.09 17.28
C ASP A 60 -3.31 -12.86 17.59
N ILE A 61 -4.63 -13.01 17.75
CA ILE A 61 -5.56 -11.89 17.99
C ILE A 61 -5.18 -11.03 19.20
N GLU A 62 -4.64 -11.63 20.26
CA GLU A 62 -4.18 -10.91 21.45
C GLU A 62 -2.92 -10.08 21.17
N THR A 63 -1.96 -10.64 20.42
CA THR A 63 -0.75 -9.94 19.98
C THR A 63 -1.11 -8.78 19.05
N LYS A 64 -2.06 -8.99 18.13
CA LYS A 64 -2.58 -7.95 17.23
C LYS A 64 -3.24 -6.82 18.03
N LEU A 65 -4.09 -7.15 19.00
CA LEU A 65 -4.70 -6.17 19.90
C LEU A 65 -3.64 -5.39 20.68
N TYR A 66 -2.60 -6.07 21.21
CA TYR A 66 -1.51 -5.41 21.91
C TYR A 66 -0.80 -4.38 21.01
N ILE A 67 -0.45 -4.77 19.78
CA ILE A 67 0.19 -3.87 18.81
C ILE A 67 -0.73 -2.67 18.50
N ILE A 68 -2.02 -2.92 18.28
CA ILE A 68 -3.02 -1.87 18.03
C ILE A 68 -3.11 -0.90 19.21
N LYS A 69 -3.19 -1.39 20.45
CA LYS A 69 -3.24 -0.54 21.66
C LYS A 69 -1.97 0.31 21.82
N GLN A 70 -0.80 -0.23 21.48
CA GLN A 70 0.45 0.55 21.48
C GLN A 70 0.44 1.68 20.43
N GLN A 71 -0.21 1.46 19.28
CA GLN A 71 -0.35 2.48 18.24
C GLN A 71 -1.39 3.55 18.60
N LEU A 72 -2.48 3.16 19.26
CA LEU A 72 -3.59 4.04 19.63
C LEU A 72 -3.30 4.96 20.82
N TYR A 73 -2.31 4.64 21.66
CA TYR A 73 -1.90 5.49 22.78
C TYR A 73 -1.42 6.90 22.36
N ALA A 74 -1.19 7.11 21.06
CA ALA A 74 -0.76 8.39 20.48
C ALA A 74 -1.90 9.20 19.82
N ASP A 75 -3.12 8.65 19.67
CA ASP A 75 -4.19 9.25 18.86
C ASP A 75 -5.50 9.35 19.65
N SER A 76 -5.68 10.46 20.38
CA SER A 76 -6.90 10.68 21.17
C SER A 76 -8.00 11.32 20.32
N THR A 77 -8.92 10.50 19.80
CA THR A 77 -10.25 11.04 19.43
C THR A 77 -11.06 11.20 20.71
N ARG A 78 -11.64 12.39 20.94
CA ARG A 78 -12.28 12.73 22.23
C ARG A 78 -13.56 11.92 22.54
N ASP A 79 -14.07 11.15 21.59
CA ASP A 79 -15.40 10.54 21.65
C ASP A 79 -15.40 9.01 21.81
N LEU A 80 -14.27 8.32 21.55
CA LEU A 80 -14.15 6.86 21.66
C LEU A 80 -13.18 6.44 22.76
N THR A 81 -13.47 5.35 23.46
CA THR A 81 -12.52 4.72 24.39
C THR A 81 -11.44 3.94 23.64
N LEU A 82 -10.31 3.63 24.30
CA LEU A 82 -9.26 2.79 23.71
C LEU A 82 -9.76 1.41 23.29
N ASP A 83 -10.73 0.85 24.02
CA ASP A 83 -11.34 -0.44 23.69
C ASP A 83 -12.24 -0.32 22.46
N GLU A 84 -13.02 0.75 22.35
CA GLU A 84 -13.86 1.03 21.18
C GLU A 84 -13.02 1.27 19.93
N LEU A 85 -11.93 2.04 20.06
CA LEU A 85 -10.95 2.24 19.00
C LEU A 85 -10.29 0.93 18.60
N GLY A 86 -9.84 0.15 19.59
CA GLY A 86 -9.23 -1.15 19.36
C GLY A 86 -10.15 -2.10 18.58
N ALA A 87 -11.45 -2.07 18.86
CA ALA A 87 -12.43 -2.91 18.17
C ALA A 87 -12.60 -2.49 16.71
N ILE A 88 -12.67 -1.19 16.44
CA ILE A 88 -12.74 -0.70 15.05
C ILE A 88 -11.45 -1.07 14.30
N HIS A 89 -10.28 -0.86 14.90
CA HIS A 89 -8.98 -1.16 14.27
C HIS A 89 -8.76 -2.65 14.03
N LEU A 90 -9.16 -3.51 14.97
CA LEU A 90 -9.12 -4.96 14.78
C LEU A 90 -10.05 -5.39 13.64
N TYR A 91 -11.25 -4.80 13.57
CA TYR A 91 -12.20 -5.09 12.50
C TYR A 91 -11.65 -4.70 11.12
N THR A 92 -10.98 -3.55 11.00
CA THR A 92 -10.42 -3.04 9.74
C THR A 92 -8.98 -3.47 9.48
N LEU A 93 -8.43 -4.41 10.25
CA LEU A 93 -7.06 -4.87 10.09
C LEU A 93 -6.95 -5.72 8.82
N GLU A 94 -6.19 -5.23 7.84
CA GLU A 94 -5.86 -5.99 6.64
C GLU A 94 -4.84 -7.09 6.98
N GLU A 95 -5.14 -8.33 6.59
CA GLU A 95 -4.27 -9.49 6.79
C GLU A 95 -4.12 -10.29 5.50
N SER A 96 -2.96 -10.94 5.33
CA SER A 96 -2.73 -11.92 4.28
C SER A 96 -2.45 -13.30 4.91
N PRO A 97 -3.23 -14.34 4.57
CA PRO A 97 -4.36 -14.32 3.64
C PRO A 97 -5.60 -13.62 4.23
N HIS A 98 -6.37 -12.91 3.39
CA HIS A 98 -7.56 -12.16 3.82
C HIS A 98 -8.63 -13.06 4.47
N THR A 99 -8.64 -14.35 4.17
CA THR A 99 -9.55 -15.34 4.79
C THR A 99 -9.39 -15.47 6.31
N LYS A 100 -8.32 -14.92 6.88
CA LYS A 100 -8.05 -14.94 8.32
C LYS A 100 -8.40 -13.64 9.06
N CYS A 101 -8.76 -12.56 8.34
CA CYS A 101 -9.05 -11.29 8.99
C CYS A 101 -10.42 -11.30 9.71
N ILE A 102 -10.55 -10.49 10.75
CA ILE A 102 -11.81 -10.34 11.52
C ILE A 102 -12.96 -9.90 10.62
N TYR A 103 -12.71 -8.96 9.70
CA TYR A 103 -13.69 -8.50 8.72
C TYR A 103 -14.33 -9.67 7.97
N TYR A 104 -13.51 -10.59 7.46
CA TYR A 104 -13.96 -11.73 6.68
C TYR A 104 -14.75 -12.74 7.54
N LEU A 105 -14.18 -13.14 8.67
CA LEU A 105 -14.74 -14.18 9.53
C LEU A 105 -16.04 -13.75 10.21
N LEU A 106 -16.12 -12.50 10.71
CA LEU A 106 -17.34 -11.97 11.32
C LEU A 106 -18.48 -11.89 10.30
N ASN A 107 -18.20 -11.33 9.13
CA ASN A 107 -19.20 -11.24 8.07
C ASN A 107 -19.63 -12.64 7.57
N GLN A 108 -18.73 -13.64 7.57
CA GLN A 108 -19.10 -15.03 7.27
C GLN A 108 -20.03 -15.63 8.33
N ALA A 109 -19.76 -15.42 9.62
CA ALA A 109 -20.60 -15.91 10.71
C ALA A 109 -22.00 -15.28 10.68
N ILE A 110 -22.10 -13.97 10.42
CA ILE A 110 -23.39 -13.27 10.29
C ILE A 110 -24.19 -13.82 9.10
N ARG A 111 -23.52 -14.10 7.96
CA ARG A 111 -24.18 -14.69 6.77
C ARG A 111 -24.70 -16.09 7.02
N ARG A 112 -23.91 -16.95 7.68
CA ARG A 112 -24.32 -18.32 7.99
C ARG A 112 -25.47 -18.37 8.99
N GLY A 113 -25.54 -17.39 9.89
CA GLY A 113 -26.65 -17.27 10.83
C GLY A 113 -26.72 -18.41 11.86
N LEU A 114 -25.66 -19.21 12.00
CA LEU A 114 -25.62 -20.33 12.93
C LEU A 114 -25.48 -19.80 14.37
N PRO A 115 -26.41 -20.14 15.28
CA PRO A 115 -26.40 -19.60 16.64
C PRO A 115 -25.09 -19.84 17.41
N GLU A 116 -24.49 -21.02 17.24
CA GLU A 116 -23.25 -21.42 17.91
C GLU A 116 -22.04 -20.59 17.45
N GLU A 117 -21.92 -20.35 16.14
CA GLU A 117 -20.85 -19.49 15.58
C GLU A 117 -21.03 -18.04 16.07
N LEU A 118 -22.26 -17.53 16.01
CA LEU A 118 -22.57 -16.13 16.36
C LEU A 118 -22.44 -15.83 17.85
N GLN A 119 -22.69 -16.80 18.72
CA GLN A 119 -22.48 -16.65 20.17
C GLN A 119 -21.04 -16.28 20.53
N LEU A 120 -20.05 -16.77 19.77
CA LEU A 120 -18.65 -16.42 19.96
C LEU A 120 -18.39 -14.94 19.64
N TRP A 121 -19.15 -14.36 18.72
CA TRP A 121 -18.99 -12.98 18.26
C TRP A 121 -19.76 -11.96 19.09
N TYR A 122 -20.78 -12.34 19.86
CA TYR A 122 -21.64 -11.36 20.55
C TYR A 122 -20.89 -10.36 21.43
N PRO A 123 -19.91 -10.74 22.27
CA PRO A 123 -19.18 -9.77 23.08
C PRO A 123 -18.42 -8.74 22.23
N TYR A 124 -17.75 -9.20 21.16
CA TYR A 124 -17.00 -8.34 20.25
C TYR A 124 -17.93 -7.45 19.42
N LEU A 125 -19.01 -8.02 18.89
CA LEU A 125 -20.00 -7.31 18.09
C LEU A 125 -20.68 -6.19 18.90
N ASN A 126 -20.93 -6.43 20.20
CA ASN A 126 -21.53 -5.44 21.09
C ASN A 126 -20.60 -4.23 21.28
N LEU A 127 -19.31 -4.47 21.49
CA LEU A 127 -18.30 -3.42 21.58
C LEU A 127 -18.12 -2.68 20.25
N LEU A 128 -18.02 -3.40 19.13
CA LEU A 128 -17.86 -2.82 17.80
C LEU A 128 -19.05 -1.94 17.41
N LEU A 129 -20.28 -2.40 17.60
CA LEU A 129 -21.49 -1.62 17.30
C LEU A 129 -21.60 -0.39 18.21
N THR A 130 -21.23 -0.51 19.48
CA THR A 130 -21.17 0.63 20.41
C THR A 130 -20.14 1.67 19.95
N ALA A 131 -18.97 1.23 19.50
CA ALA A 131 -17.93 2.09 18.96
C ALA A 131 -18.38 2.80 17.67
N LEU A 132 -18.90 2.05 16.70
CA LEU A 132 -19.37 2.60 15.41
C LEU A 132 -20.52 3.59 15.59
N ASP A 133 -21.37 3.41 16.59
CA ASP A 133 -22.45 4.34 16.84
C ASP A 133 -21.97 5.74 17.24
N LYS A 134 -20.92 5.82 18.04
CA LYS A 134 -20.33 7.09 18.47
C LYS A 134 -19.64 7.84 17.33
N LEU A 135 -19.36 7.18 16.21
CA LEU A 135 -18.88 7.84 15.01
C LEU A 135 -19.95 8.74 14.40
N ARG A 136 -19.52 9.90 13.90
CA ARG A 136 -20.38 10.83 13.17
C ARG A 136 -20.97 10.12 11.96
N SER A 137 -22.29 10.14 11.85
CA SER A 137 -22.95 9.83 10.59
C SER A 137 -22.56 10.89 9.55
N ILE A 138 -22.37 10.46 8.31
CA ILE A 138 -22.22 11.37 7.17
C ILE A 138 -23.54 12.15 7.03
N ASP A 139 -23.47 13.40 6.55
CA ASP A 139 -24.58 14.36 6.45
C ASP A 139 -25.96 13.74 6.13
N ARG A 140 -27.04 14.42 6.54
CA ARG A 140 -28.43 13.98 6.33
C ARG A 140 -28.67 13.64 4.84
N HIS A 141 -28.63 12.34 4.51
CA HIS A 141 -28.58 11.72 3.17
C HIS A 141 -27.22 11.80 2.45
N CYS A 142 -26.57 10.63 2.30
CA CYS A 142 -25.40 10.44 1.45
C CYS A 142 -25.60 9.27 0.47
N THR A 143 -24.97 9.35 -0.70
CA THR A 143 -24.88 8.23 -1.64
C THR A 143 -23.50 7.60 -1.52
N VAL A 144 -23.45 6.29 -1.33
CA VAL A 144 -22.23 5.48 -1.32
C VAL A 144 -22.29 4.36 -2.35
N TYR A 145 -21.14 3.82 -2.70
CA TYR A 145 -20.96 2.83 -3.75
C TYR A 145 -20.28 1.59 -3.19
N LEU A 146 -20.81 0.42 -3.56
CA LEU A 146 -20.23 -0.88 -3.27
C LEU A 146 -20.17 -1.68 -4.57
N GLY A 147 -19.01 -2.24 -4.90
CA GLY A 147 -18.89 -3.15 -6.05
C GLY A 147 -18.70 -4.58 -5.65
N VAL A 148 -19.18 -5.42 -6.55
CA VAL A 148 -19.09 -6.87 -6.53
C VAL A 148 -18.52 -7.30 -7.87
N ARG A 149 -17.35 -7.93 -7.82
CA ARG A 149 -16.64 -8.43 -9.00
C ARG A 149 -17.26 -9.74 -9.48
N SER A 150 -17.10 -10.02 -10.77
CA SER A 150 -17.48 -11.26 -11.49
C SER A 150 -18.82 -11.89 -11.09
N CYS A 151 -19.85 -11.07 -10.80
CA CYS A 151 -21.15 -11.51 -10.31
C CYS A 151 -22.27 -10.55 -10.76
N ASP A 152 -23.38 -11.11 -11.24
CA ASP A 152 -24.63 -10.40 -11.51
C ASP A 152 -25.64 -10.66 -10.38
N LEU A 153 -25.87 -9.65 -9.54
CA LEU A 153 -26.88 -9.71 -8.48
C LEU A 153 -28.19 -9.05 -8.89
N SER A 154 -28.31 -8.59 -10.13
CA SER A 154 -29.47 -7.79 -10.54
C SER A 154 -30.77 -8.58 -10.49
N ASP A 155 -30.77 -9.90 -10.65
CA ASP A 155 -31.97 -10.73 -10.54
C ASP A 155 -32.38 -11.04 -9.09
N GLU A 156 -31.43 -11.01 -8.15
CA GLU A 156 -31.67 -11.26 -6.71
C GLU A 156 -32.42 -10.08 -6.05
N TYR A 157 -32.15 -8.86 -6.52
CA TYR A 157 -32.72 -7.62 -6.00
C TYR A 157 -33.87 -7.11 -6.85
N LYS A 158 -35.05 -7.71 -6.79
CA LYS A 158 -36.24 -7.30 -7.57
C LYS A 158 -36.58 -5.82 -7.33
N GLU A 159 -37.03 -5.15 -8.40
CA GLU A 159 -37.51 -3.76 -8.31
C GLU A 159 -38.61 -3.66 -7.25
N ASP A 160 -38.59 -2.56 -6.48
CA ASP A 160 -39.44 -2.33 -5.31
C ASP A 160 -39.29 -3.32 -4.15
N GLY A 161 -38.43 -4.34 -4.28
CA GLY A 161 -38.12 -5.28 -3.21
C GLY A 161 -37.45 -4.58 -2.02
N ILE A 162 -37.82 -4.98 -0.81
CA ILE A 162 -37.22 -4.52 0.44
C ILE A 162 -36.35 -5.62 1.00
N TYR A 163 -35.09 -5.30 1.24
CA TYR A 163 -34.07 -6.24 1.68
C TYR A 163 -33.41 -5.75 2.97
N THR A 164 -33.21 -6.67 3.92
CA THR A 164 -32.40 -6.38 5.10
C THR A 164 -30.94 -6.63 4.79
N TRP A 165 -30.10 -5.62 5.04
CA TRP A 165 -28.67 -5.66 4.81
C TRP A 165 -27.98 -6.29 6.02
N TRP A 166 -27.51 -7.53 5.90
CA TRP A 166 -26.94 -8.27 7.02
C TRP A 166 -25.41 -8.27 7.05
N ASN A 167 -24.76 -7.34 6.36
CA ASN A 167 -23.31 -7.31 6.26
C ASN A 167 -22.75 -5.97 6.72
N PHE A 168 -21.63 -5.99 7.43
CA PHE A 168 -20.81 -4.79 7.51
C PHE A 168 -20.12 -4.62 6.16
N SER A 169 -20.40 -3.51 5.47
CA SER A 169 -19.87 -3.27 4.13
C SER A 169 -19.09 -1.97 4.10
N SER A 170 -17.82 -2.08 3.70
CA SER A 170 -17.01 -0.93 3.31
C SER A 170 -17.52 -0.40 1.97
N CYS A 171 -17.80 0.89 1.92
CA CYS A 171 -18.34 1.58 0.75
C CYS A 171 -17.55 2.86 0.48
N LEU A 172 -17.49 3.25 -0.79
CA LEU A 172 -16.81 4.46 -1.24
C LEU A 172 -17.83 5.57 -1.50
N PRO A 173 -17.51 6.83 -1.23
CA PRO A 173 -18.41 7.95 -1.51
C PRO A 173 -18.41 8.36 -2.99
N SER A 174 -17.47 7.85 -3.80
CA SER A 174 -17.29 8.25 -5.20
C SER A 174 -17.36 7.08 -6.17
N LEU A 175 -18.18 7.24 -7.21
CA LEU A 175 -18.27 6.30 -8.32
C LEU A 175 -16.96 6.21 -9.12
N ASP A 176 -16.18 7.28 -9.21
CA ASP A 176 -14.94 7.28 -9.98
C ASP A 176 -13.83 6.50 -9.25
N GLN A 177 -13.80 6.57 -7.91
CA GLN A 177 -12.95 5.68 -7.12
C GLN A 177 -13.38 4.22 -7.28
N MET A 178 -14.70 3.97 -7.29
CA MET A 178 -15.28 2.64 -7.45
C MET A 178 -14.94 1.98 -8.79
N LYS A 179 -14.73 2.76 -9.87
CA LYS A 179 -14.34 2.24 -11.20
C LYS A 179 -12.91 1.72 -11.27
N LEU A 180 -12.06 1.97 -10.26
CA LEU A 180 -10.70 1.42 -10.27
C LEU A 180 -10.76 -0.11 -10.31
N PRO A 181 -9.88 -0.78 -11.09
CA PRO A 181 -9.91 -2.24 -11.25
C PRO A 181 -9.94 -2.97 -9.92
N ARG A 182 -9.23 -2.45 -8.90
CA ARG A 182 -9.20 -2.96 -7.52
C ARG A 182 -10.56 -3.02 -6.80
N PHE A 183 -11.58 -2.31 -7.25
CA PHE A 183 -12.90 -2.26 -6.58
C PHE A 183 -14.01 -2.94 -7.37
N LEU A 184 -14.00 -2.81 -8.69
CA LEU A 184 -15.06 -3.33 -9.56
C LEU A 184 -14.58 -4.40 -10.55
N GLY A 185 -13.27 -4.57 -10.71
CA GLY A 185 -12.68 -5.36 -11.80
C GLY A 185 -12.55 -4.55 -13.09
N ALA A 186 -11.74 -5.03 -14.04
CA ALA A 186 -11.48 -4.34 -15.31
C ALA A 186 -12.45 -4.69 -16.44
N GLY A 187 -13.29 -5.73 -16.27
CA GLY A 187 -14.24 -6.22 -17.27
C GLY A 187 -15.08 -7.40 -16.76
N GLY A 188 -15.92 -7.98 -17.62
CA GLY A 188 -16.79 -9.10 -17.28
C GLY A 188 -18.06 -8.71 -16.52
N VAL A 189 -18.88 -9.70 -16.20
CA VAL A 189 -20.15 -9.53 -15.47
C VAL A 189 -19.89 -9.03 -14.06
N ARG A 190 -20.41 -7.89 -13.66
CA ARG A 190 -20.11 -7.30 -12.34
C ARG A 190 -21.26 -6.43 -11.85
N THR A 191 -21.38 -6.26 -10.53
CA THR A 191 -22.47 -5.48 -9.93
C THR A 191 -21.95 -4.29 -9.14
N VAL A 192 -22.59 -3.13 -9.28
CA VAL A 192 -22.42 -1.96 -8.40
C VAL A 192 -23.73 -1.67 -7.70
N PHE A 193 -23.70 -1.56 -6.37
CA PHE A 193 -24.77 -0.94 -5.61
C PHE A 193 -24.49 0.55 -5.49
N LYS A 194 -25.45 1.36 -5.94
CA LYS A 194 -25.54 2.78 -5.59
C LYS A 194 -26.53 2.90 -4.45
N ILE A 195 -26.04 3.27 -3.28
CA ILE A 195 -26.73 3.14 -2.00
C ILE A 195 -27.00 4.54 -1.44
N ASP A 196 -28.27 4.96 -1.44
CA ASP A 196 -28.70 6.15 -0.73
C ASP A 196 -28.97 5.80 0.73
N CYS A 197 -28.16 6.29 1.65
CA CYS A 197 -28.23 5.95 3.08
C CYS A 197 -28.04 7.18 3.98
N TYR A 198 -28.43 7.06 5.24
CA TYR A 198 -28.27 8.08 6.28
C TYR A 198 -27.73 7.48 7.60
N SER A 199 -27.72 6.16 7.77
CA SER A 199 -27.18 5.48 8.96
C SER A 199 -25.70 5.12 8.86
N SER A 200 -25.07 5.37 7.72
CA SER A 200 -23.70 5.00 7.42
C SER A 200 -22.69 5.73 8.32
N LYS A 201 -21.56 5.06 8.63
CA LYS A 201 -20.56 5.55 9.58
C LYS A 201 -19.24 5.82 8.87
N ARG A 202 -18.75 7.05 8.92
CA ARG A 202 -17.43 7.40 8.39
C ARG A 202 -16.34 6.94 9.34
N LEU A 203 -15.36 6.21 8.82
CA LEU A 203 -14.15 5.90 9.57
C LEU A 203 -13.25 7.13 9.62
N PRO A 204 -12.94 7.69 10.81
CA PRO A 204 -12.20 8.96 10.90
C PRO A 204 -10.73 8.83 10.47
N TRP A 205 -10.21 7.60 10.33
CA TRP A 205 -8.86 7.27 9.89
C TRP A 205 -8.77 6.81 8.42
N SER A 206 -9.90 6.66 7.71
CA SER A 206 -9.85 6.20 6.32
C SER A 206 -9.64 7.37 5.36
N ASP A 207 -8.58 7.30 4.56
CA ASP A 207 -8.18 8.34 3.61
C ASP A 207 -9.00 8.35 2.30
N ASP A 208 -9.75 7.28 2.02
CA ASP A 208 -10.66 7.17 0.87
C ASP A 208 -12.09 7.62 1.22
N ASP A 209 -12.26 8.31 2.36
CA ASP A 209 -13.57 8.68 2.93
C ASP A 209 -14.49 7.45 3.09
N GLU A 210 -13.87 6.30 3.39
CA GLU A 210 -14.55 5.02 3.49
C GLU A 210 -15.66 5.05 4.52
N VAL A 211 -16.77 4.45 4.12
CA VAL A 211 -18.01 4.45 4.86
C VAL A 211 -18.39 3.02 5.17
N ILE A 212 -18.67 2.74 6.44
CA ILE A 212 -19.23 1.45 6.85
C ILE A 212 -20.75 1.54 6.83
N LEU A 213 -21.38 0.67 6.05
CA LEU A 213 -22.78 0.29 6.23
C LEU A 213 -22.87 -0.77 7.33
N MET A 214 -23.71 -0.50 8.32
CA MET A 214 -23.97 -1.43 9.42
C MET A 214 -25.00 -2.49 9.01
N PRO A 215 -24.96 -3.69 9.61
CA PRO A 215 -25.98 -4.70 9.40
C PRO A 215 -27.32 -4.32 10.07
N GLY A 216 -28.41 -4.94 9.62
CA GLY A 216 -29.76 -4.79 10.18
C GLY A 216 -30.61 -3.66 9.57
N PHE A 217 -30.07 -2.88 8.63
CA PHE A 217 -30.81 -1.81 7.95
C PHE A 217 -31.59 -2.32 6.75
N HIS A 218 -32.73 -1.69 6.47
CA HIS A 218 -33.60 -2.06 5.34
C HIS A 218 -33.37 -1.15 4.15
N PHE A 219 -33.26 -1.73 2.97
CA PHE A 219 -33.07 -1.02 1.72
C PHE A 219 -34.13 -1.43 0.72
N GLN A 220 -34.77 -0.44 0.08
CA GLN A 220 -35.65 -0.66 -1.07
C GLN A 220 -34.85 -0.52 -2.36
N VAL A 221 -35.04 -1.44 -3.30
CA VAL A 221 -34.53 -1.31 -4.66
C VAL A 221 -35.37 -0.26 -5.39
N VAL A 222 -34.75 0.85 -5.79
CA VAL A 222 -35.42 1.99 -6.44
C VAL A 222 -35.14 2.10 -7.94
N GLY A 223 -34.27 1.23 -8.47
CA GLY A 223 -34.02 1.15 -9.90
C GLY A 223 -32.85 0.23 -10.22
N LYS A 224 -32.67 -0.03 -11.52
CA LYS A 224 -31.56 -0.83 -12.07
C LYS A 224 -31.10 -0.27 -13.40
N LEU A 225 -29.83 -0.52 -13.71
CA LEU A 225 -29.25 -0.23 -15.01
C LEU A 225 -28.33 -1.39 -15.40
N ARG A 226 -28.51 -1.92 -16.62
CA ARG A 226 -27.60 -2.92 -17.19
C ARG A 226 -26.83 -2.30 -18.34
N SER A 227 -25.51 -2.40 -18.30
CA SER A 227 -24.62 -1.89 -19.34
C SER A 227 -24.16 -3.03 -20.26
N LEU A 228 -23.88 -2.70 -21.52
CA LEU A 228 -23.45 -3.67 -22.55
C LEU A 228 -22.09 -4.30 -22.25
N ASP A 229 -21.29 -3.66 -21.40
CA ASP A 229 -19.96 -4.13 -20.98
C ASP A 229 -20.00 -5.09 -19.78
N GLY A 230 -21.19 -5.58 -19.40
CA GLY A 230 -21.39 -6.51 -18.28
C GLY A 230 -21.52 -5.84 -16.91
N LEU A 231 -21.53 -4.50 -16.83
CA LEU A 231 -21.77 -3.80 -15.57
C LEU A 231 -23.27 -3.67 -15.28
N ASN A 232 -23.70 -4.28 -14.17
CA ASN A 232 -25.03 -4.15 -13.62
C ASN A 232 -25.00 -3.17 -12.44
N THR A 233 -25.87 -2.15 -12.44
CA THR A 233 -26.00 -1.21 -11.33
C THR A 233 -27.37 -1.39 -10.68
N THR A 234 -27.40 -1.65 -9.38
CA THR A 234 -28.61 -1.71 -8.57
C THR A 234 -28.68 -0.49 -7.68
N TYR A 235 -29.74 0.29 -7.80
CA TYR A 235 -29.98 1.48 -6.99
C TYR A 235 -30.82 1.08 -5.78
N ILE A 236 -30.29 1.30 -4.59
CA ILE A 236 -31.00 0.99 -3.35
C ILE A 236 -31.07 2.20 -2.43
N ARG A 237 -32.16 2.33 -1.69
CA ARG A 237 -32.40 3.43 -0.75
C ARG A 237 -32.78 2.91 0.62
N GLU A 238 -32.08 3.39 1.64
CA GLU A 238 -32.34 3.08 3.03
C GLU A 238 -33.76 3.51 3.42
N LYS A 239 -34.50 2.61 4.07
CA LYS A 239 -35.81 2.88 4.64
C LYS A 239 -35.66 3.27 6.13
N PRO A 240 -36.39 4.32 6.59
CA PRO A 240 -36.55 4.60 8.00
C PRO A 240 -36.92 3.33 8.76
N PRO A 241 -36.32 3.08 9.94
CA PRO A 241 -36.74 1.95 10.75
C PRO A 241 -38.24 2.06 11.01
N SER A 242 -38.98 0.98 10.73
CA SER A 242 -40.36 0.90 11.18
C SER A 242 -40.34 0.96 12.71
N SER A 243 -41.33 1.61 13.34
CA SER A 243 -41.38 1.89 14.79
C SER A 243 -41.36 0.64 15.69
N VAL A 244 -41.21 -0.55 15.12
CA VAL A 244 -41.23 -1.86 15.78
C VAL A 244 -39.90 -2.63 15.59
N GLU A 245 -38.91 -2.10 14.86
CA GLU A 245 -37.71 -2.86 14.50
C GLU A 245 -36.41 -2.42 15.19
N LEU A 246 -36.07 -3.23 16.21
CA LEU A 246 -34.76 -3.58 16.77
C LEU A 246 -33.68 -2.51 16.97
N MET A 247 -33.22 -1.77 15.96
CA MET A 247 -32.08 -0.86 16.11
C MET A 247 -32.43 0.46 16.83
N SER A 248 -33.67 0.96 16.68
CA SER A 248 -34.14 2.13 17.45
C SER A 248 -34.44 1.80 18.91
N SER A 249 -34.73 0.54 19.21
CA SER A 249 -35.15 0.06 20.53
C SER A 249 -33.98 -0.24 21.48
N VAL A 250 -32.76 -0.46 20.96
CA VAL A 250 -31.56 -0.79 21.78
C VAL A 250 -31.13 0.36 22.71
N ARG A 251 -31.49 1.61 22.41
CA ARG A 251 -30.94 2.79 23.10
C ARG A 251 -31.78 3.38 24.21
N ILE A 252 -33.05 3.03 24.35
CA ILE A 252 -33.92 3.70 25.33
C ILE A 252 -33.74 3.11 26.74
N VAL A 253 -33.32 1.85 26.88
CA VAL A 253 -33.36 1.16 28.18
C VAL A 253 -32.10 1.34 29.03
N LYS A 254 -30.89 1.46 28.44
CA LYS A 254 -29.64 1.57 29.25
C LYS A 254 -29.26 2.99 29.67
N ALA A 255 -29.87 4.04 29.09
CA ALA A 255 -29.60 5.43 29.49
C ALA A 255 -30.30 5.84 30.79
N VAL A 256 -31.26 5.05 31.29
CA VAL A 256 -32.09 5.38 32.46
C VAL A 256 -31.49 4.87 33.78
N GLU A 257 -30.49 3.98 33.77
CA GLU A 257 -29.94 3.36 34.99
C GLU A 257 -28.52 3.82 35.41
N ALA A 258 -28.00 4.92 34.84
CA ALA A 258 -26.77 5.54 35.35
C ALA A 258 -27.09 6.57 36.46
N ALA A 259 -26.99 6.11 37.71
CA ALA A 259 -27.20 6.84 38.97
C ALA A 259 -26.32 8.13 39.14
N PRO A 260 -26.62 9.00 40.12
CA PRO A 260 -26.43 10.46 40.03
C PRO A 260 -24.99 10.92 40.26
N ARG A 261 -24.56 11.88 39.43
CA ARG A 261 -23.32 12.64 39.65
C ARG A 261 -23.48 13.57 40.85
N LYS A 262 -22.73 13.31 41.93
CA LYS A 262 -22.55 14.25 43.04
C LYS A 262 -21.76 15.48 42.55
N SER A 263 -22.33 16.65 42.78
CA SER A 263 -21.69 17.96 42.61
C SER A 263 -20.59 18.19 43.66
N PRO A 264 -19.53 18.95 43.35
CA PRO A 264 -18.47 19.27 44.30
C PRO A 264 -18.92 20.38 45.26
N SER A 265 -18.65 20.21 46.56
CA SER A 265 -18.86 21.24 47.58
C SER A 265 -17.65 22.16 47.70
N VAL A 266 -17.97 23.43 47.90
CA VAL A 266 -17.13 24.59 48.15
C VAL A 266 -16.24 24.41 49.39
N ALA A 267 -14.98 24.85 49.30
CA ALA A 267 -14.23 25.38 50.43
C ALA A 267 -13.59 26.70 49.99
N ALA A 268 -14.09 27.78 50.57
CA ALA A 268 -13.60 29.14 50.43
C ALA A 268 -12.31 29.32 51.23
N LEU A 269 -11.36 30.07 50.66
CA LEU A 269 -10.37 30.83 51.40
C LEU A 269 -10.18 32.17 50.67
N ASP A 270 -10.73 33.20 51.30
CA ASP A 270 -10.54 34.61 50.99
C ASP A 270 -9.09 35.05 51.22
N ILE A 271 -8.47 35.72 50.26
CA ILE A 271 -7.52 36.83 50.51
C ILE A 271 -7.68 37.87 49.39
N GLU A 272 -8.31 38.98 49.79
CA GLU A 272 -8.13 40.41 49.48
C GLU A 272 -7.91 40.93 48.04
N GLN A 273 -8.72 41.95 47.77
CA GLN A 273 -8.75 42.84 46.62
C GLN A 273 -7.64 43.91 46.69
N GLN A 274 -7.03 44.24 45.54
CA GLN A 274 -6.61 45.62 45.24
C GLN A 274 -6.84 45.94 43.74
N GLU A 275 -7.41 47.12 43.50
CA GLU A 275 -7.88 47.63 42.20
C GLU A 275 -6.78 48.31 41.35
N LYS A 276 -6.77 48.03 40.02
CA LYS A 276 -6.55 48.86 38.78
C LYS A 276 -5.42 49.94 38.71
N PRO A 277 -5.06 50.52 37.52
CA PRO A 277 -5.14 50.09 36.11
C PRO A 277 -3.81 50.33 35.32
N SER A 278 -3.65 49.82 34.08
CA SER A 278 -3.14 50.61 32.93
C SER A 278 -2.85 49.77 31.68
N ARG A 279 -3.36 50.29 30.55
CA ARG A 279 -3.03 49.86 29.17
C ARG A 279 -1.51 49.93 28.94
N LYS A 280 -0.89 48.82 28.55
CA LYS A 280 0.32 48.84 27.70
C LYS A 280 0.16 47.91 26.50
N ARG A 281 0.33 48.52 25.34
CA ARG A 281 0.31 47.93 24.01
C ARG A 281 1.53 47.01 23.78
N ARG A 282 1.26 45.89 23.10
CA ARG A 282 2.10 45.10 22.16
C ARG A 282 3.20 44.18 22.76
N PRO A 283 3.65 43.10 22.06
CA PRO A 283 3.65 42.96 20.60
C PRO A 283 3.33 41.57 19.98
N GLY A 284 2.59 41.63 18.87
CA GLY A 284 2.54 40.59 17.83
C GLY A 284 3.80 40.48 16.96
N PHE A 285 5.00 40.60 17.55
CA PHE A 285 6.28 40.43 16.83
C PHE A 285 6.98 39.09 17.10
N LYS A 286 6.56 38.32 18.13
CA LYS A 286 7.22 37.04 18.45
C LYS A 286 6.84 35.87 17.52
N LYS A 287 5.62 35.86 16.95
CA LYS A 287 5.17 34.78 16.04
C LYS A 287 5.79 34.86 14.64
N THR A 288 6.08 36.06 14.13
CA THR A 288 6.73 36.27 12.83
C THR A 288 8.23 35.98 12.91
N ALA A 289 8.89 36.38 14.01
CA ALA A 289 10.31 36.06 14.24
C ALA A 289 10.54 34.55 14.41
N HIS A 290 9.68 33.83 15.14
CA HIS A 290 9.76 32.36 15.24
C HIS A 290 9.56 31.67 13.88
N ARG A 291 8.64 32.17 13.02
CA ARG A 291 8.47 31.66 11.64
C ARG A 291 9.70 31.92 10.79
N ILE A 292 10.29 33.11 10.86
CA ILE A 292 11.50 33.47 10.10
C ILE A 292 12.70 32.66 10.60
N ILE A 293 12.85 32.42 11.90
CA ILE A 293 13.93 31.61 12.49
C ILE A 293 13.77 30.12 12.13
N LYS A 294 12.56 29.58 12.17
CA LYS A 294 12.32 28.17 11.79
C LYS A 294 12.53 27.97 10.29
N MET A 295 12.13 28.95 9.47
CA MET A 295 12.38 28.93 8.02
C MET A 295 13.87 29.12 7.70
N SER A 296 14.59 30.00 8.41
CA SER A 296 16.04 30.16 8.25
C SER A 296 16.83 28.93 8.72
N GLN A 297 16.35 28.21 9.74
CA GLN A 297 16.95 26.94 10.18
C GLN A 297 16.71 25.79 9.18
N VAL A 298 15.57 25.78 8.48
CA VAL A 298 15.30 24.83 7.37
C VAL A 298 16.14 25.19 6.14
N LEU A 299 16.26 26.48 5.84
CA LEU A 299 17.04 27.01 4.70
C LEU A 299 18.56 26.93 4.92
N ASN A 300 19.05 26.79 6.16
CA ASN A 300 20.47 26.49 6.43
C ASN A 300 20.93 25.13 5.86
N GLY A 301 19.99 24.28 5.40
CA GLY A 301 20.27 23.06 4.63
C GLY A 301 19.88 23.14 3.15
N CYS A 302 19.50 24.33 2.66
CA CYS A 302 19.20 24.58 1.26
C CYS A 302 20.42 25.18 0.56
N SER A 303 21.10 24.37 -0.23
CA SER A 303 22.04 24.81 -1.27
C SER A 303 21.44 24.44 -2.61
N ASP A 304 21.46 25.36 -3.58
CA ASP A 304 21.12 25.08 -5.00
C ASP A 304 19.81 24.31 -5.23
N HIS A 305 18.68 24.81 -4.69
CA HIS A 305 17.34 24.19 -4.84
C HIS A 305 17.22 22.77 -4.28
N VAL A 306 18.18 22.32 -3.47
CA VAL A 306 18.15 21.04 -2.77
C VAL A 306 17.68 21.23 -1.34
N LEU A 307 16.67 20.48 -0.90
CA LEU A 307 16.26 20.40 0.50
C LEU A 307 16.70 19.06 1.10
N GLN A 308 17.73 19.12 1.95
CA GLN A 308 18.28 17.95 2.63
C GLN A 308 17.72 17.81 4.05
N LEU A 309 16.87 16.81 4.24
CA LEU A 309 16.25 16.47 5.52
C LEU A 309 16.63 15.06 6.00
N SER A 310 17.52 14.37 5.28
CA SER A 310 17.95 13.02 5.60
C SER A 310 18.32 12.85 7.07
N GLY A 311 17.81 11.79 7.71
CA GLY A 311 18.11 11.43 9.10
C GLY A 311 17.38 12.27 10.16
N LYS A 312 16.66 13.33 9.78
CA LYS A 312 15.87 14.12 10.72
C LYS A 312 14.55 13.39 11.00
N LYS A 313 14.34 12.95 12.23
CA LYS A 313 13.02 12.39 12.62
C LYS A 313 12.01 13.53 12.63
N LEU A 314 11.14 13.58 11.62
CA LEU A 314 10.11 14.61 11.50
C LEU A 314 8.79 14.07 12.01
N SER A 315 8.13 14.77 12.93
CA SER A 315 6.72 14.53 13.23
C SER A 315 5.84 14.85 12.02
N PHE A 316 4.58 14.41 12.04
CA PHE A 316 3.64 14.70 10.96
C PHE A 316 3.48 16.21 10.74
N ASP A 317 3.32 16.98 11.83
CA ASP A 317 3.18 18.43 11.78
C ASP A 317 4.44 19.13 11.31
N GLU A 318 5.62 18.66 11.73
CA GLU A 318 6.89 19.20 11.26
C GLU A 318 7.08 18.95 9.77
N LEU A 319 6.76 17.74 9.28
CA LEU A 319 6.84 17.42 7.87
C LEU A 319 5.90 18.33 7.06
N LYS A 320 4.63 18.44 7.48
CA LYS A 320 3.61 19.28 6.83
C LYS A 320 3.98 20.75 6.83
N HIS A 321 4.54 21.25 7.94
CA HIS A 321 4.94 22.64 8.05
C HIS A 321 6.21 22.96 7.25
N THR A 322 7.16 22.02 7.24
CA THR A 322 8.42 22.15 6.50
C THR A 322 8.14 22.12 5.00
N LEU A 323 7.35 21.15 4.55
CA LEU A 323 7.00 20.99 3.14
C LEU A 323 5.74 21.77 2.75
N ASN A 324 5.64 23.02 3.22
CA ASN A 324 4.53 23.89 2.85
C ASN A 324 4.61 24.31 1.37
N GLU A 325 3.47 24.73 0.80
CA GLU A 325 3.31 25.06 -0.62
C GLU A 325 4.32 26.08 -1.16
N ARG A 326 4.84 26.97 -0.31
CA ARG A 326 5.81 27.98 -0.72
C ARG A 326 7.21 27.40 -0.89
N LEU A 327 7.68 26.63 0.09
CA LEU A 327 9.04 26.07 0.04
C LEU A 327 9.17 25.01 -1.07
N ILE A 328 8.13 24.21 -1.30
CA ILE A 328 8.17 23.17 -2.32
C ILE A 328 8.28 23.75 -3.74
N GLN A 329 7.81 24.97 -3.98
CA GLN A 329 7.91 25.65 -5.28
C GLN A 329 9.29 26.26 -5.55
N GLU A 330 10.25 26.11 -4.63
CA GLU A 330 11.62 26.60 -4.80
C GLU A 330 12.66 25.46 -4.84
N ILE A 331 12.24 24.19 -4.63
CA ILE A 331 13.16 23.04 -4.55
C ILE A 331 12.97 22.06 -5.72
N THR A 332 14.08 21.65 -6.32
CA THR A 332 14.13 20.66 -7.41
C THR A 332 14.53 19.28 -6.90
N ILE A 333 15.24 19.21 -5.77
CA ILE A 333 15.68 17.96 -5.14
C ILE A 333 15.22 17.94 -3.69
N LEU A 334 14.50 16.89 -3.31
CA LEU A 334 14.00 16.68 -1.95
C LEU A 334 14.51 15.34 -1.42
N ASN A 335 15.32 15.40 -0.37
CA ASN A 335 15.81 14.20 0.31
C ASN A 335 15.21 14.07 1.71
N LEU A 336 14.31 13.11 1.84
CA LEU A 336 13.61 12.73 3.07
C LEU A 336 14.05 11.33 3.55
N SER A 337 15.21 10.84 3.15
CA SER A 337 15.67 9.51 3.56
C SER A 337 15.86 9.41 5.08
N LYS A 338 15.57 8.25 5.68
CA LYS A 338 15.74 8.04 7.14
C LYS A 338 15.02 9.08 8.03
N THR A 339 13.87 9.62 7.59
CA THR A 339 13.11 10.63 8.37
C THR A 339 11.93 10.05 9.15
N HIS A 340 11.81 8.72 9.16
CA HIS A 340 10.70 7.99 9.78
C HIS A 340 9.36 8.33 9.11
N LEU A 341 9.34 8.39 7.78
CA LEU A 341 8.11 8.45 6.99
C LEU A 341 7.40 7.11 7.06
N THR A 342 6.26 7.10 7.76
CA THR A 342 5.32 5.98 7.78
C THR A 342 4.34 6.11 6.62
N LYS A 343 3.51 5.08 6.38
CA LYS A 343 2.37 5.14 5.46
C LYS A 343 1.48 6.39 5.63
N GLU A 344 1.27 6.85 6.86
CA GLU A 344 0.46 8.04 7.16
C GLU A 344 1.13 9.33 6.66
N LYS A 345 2.45 9.47 6.91
CA LYS A 345 3.22 10.64 6.48
C LYS A 345 3.41 10.68 4.96
N ALA A 346 3.29 9.54 4.27
CA ALA A 346 3.33 9.48 2.81
C ALA A 346 2.22 10.32 2.15
N LYS A 347 1.09 10.55 2.84
CA LYS A 347 0.02 11.43 2.35
C LYS A 347 0.51 12.86 2.13
N VAL A 348 1.29 13.40 3.06
CA VAL A 348 1.87 14.76 2.94
C VAL A 348 2.77 14.82 1.70
N VAL A 349 3.61 13.82 1.49
CA VAL A 349 4.48 13.72 0.31
C VAL A 349 3.66 13.61 -0.99
N ALA A 350 2.60 12.81 -0.99
CA ALA A 350 1.70 12.67 -2.14
C ALA A 350 0.98 13.99 -2.50
N GLU A 351 0.49 14.73 -1.50
CA GLU A 351 -0.12 16.06 -1.71
C GLU A 351 0.86 17.05 -2.35
N ILE A 352 2.13 17.00 -1.94
CA ILE A 352 3.20 17.83 -2.52
C ILE A 352 3.44 17.43 -3.96
N LEU A 353 3.60 16.14 -4.24
CA LEU A 353 3.83 15.65 -5.60
C LEU A 353 2.71 16.06 -6.56
N ARG A 354 1.45 16.11 -6.13
CA ARG A 354 0.35 16.56 -7.00
C ARG A 354 0.41 18.05 -7.35
N LYS A 355 0.93 18.89 -6.45
CA LYS A 355 0.96 20.36 -6.61
C LYS A 355 2.28 20.88 -7.15
N ASN A 356 3.34 20.10 -7.00
CA ASN A 356 4.68 20.52 -7.32
C ASN A 356 4.97 20.39 -8.83
N VAL A 357 5.48 21.46 -9.42
CA VAL A 357 5.77 21.55 -10.85
C VAL A 357 7.27 21.73 -11.18
N ILE A 358 8.15 21.56 -10.19
CA ILE A 358 9.61 21.77 -10.36
C ILE A 358 10.49 20.67 -9.76
N LEU A 359 9.95 19.83 -8.88
CA LEU A 359 10.67 18.78 -8.18
C LEU A 359 11.00 17.67 -9.16
N THR A 360 12.29 17.50 -9.44
CA THR A 360 12.82 16.51 -10.37
C THR A 360 13.34 15.27 -9.66
N GLU A 361 13.75 15.38 -8.40
CA GLU A 361 14.31 14.25 -7.65
C GLU A 361 13.73 14.14 -6.24
N LEU A 362 13.25 12.94 -5.89
CA LEU A 362 12.68 12.65 -4.58
C LEU A 362 13.30 11.39 -3.99
N ASN A 363 13.96 11.54 -2.83
CA ASN A 363 14.53 10.44 -2.08
C ASN A 363 13.72 10.14 -0.81
N LEU A 364 13.06 8.99 -0.79
CA LEU A 364 12.27 8.48 0.33
C LEU A 364 12.91 7.24 0.99
N SER A 365 14.14 6.89 0.63
CA SER A 365 14.79 5.66 1.07
C SER A 365 14.90 5.50 2.59
N TYR A 366 14.99 4.25 3.06
CA TYR A 366 15.10 3.90 4.48
C TYR A 366 13.96 4.48 5.34
N ASN A 367 12.74 4.46 4.82
CA ASN A 367 11.53 4.87 5.54
C ASN A 367 10.46 3.77 5.46
N PRO A 368 9.77 3.42 6.55
CA PRO A 368 8.77 2.34 6.55
C PRO A 368 7.45 2.77 5.89
N LEU A 369 7.47 3.02 4.58
CA LEU A 369 6.29 3.41 3.81
C LEU A 369 5.29 2.26 3.67
N GLY A 370 5.79 1.04 3.41
CA GLY A 370 4.95 -0.11 3.08
C GLY A 370 4.17 0.07 1.77
N ASN A 371 3.36 -0.92 1.42
CA ASN A 371 2.57 -0.91 0.18
C ASN A 371 1.57 0.25 0.14
N VAL A 372 0.94 0.58 1.28
CA VAL A 372 0.00 1.72 1.39
C VAL A 372 0.71 3.05 1.12
N GLY A 373 1.90 3.26 1.69
CA GLY A 373 2.69 4.46 1.40
C GLY A 373 3.10 4.53 -0.07
N CYS A 374 3.54 3.40 -0.65
CA CYS A 374 3.87 3.30 -2.07
C CYS A 374 2.69 3.64 -2.98
N LEU A 375 1.51 3.08 -2.70
CA LEU A 375 0.27 3.35 -3.43
C LEU A 375 -0.03 4.85 -3.47
N ARG A 376 0.09 5.55 -2.34
CA ARG A 376 -0.16 7.00 -2.27
C ARG A 376 0.79 7.79 -3.16
N ILE A 377 2.08 7.43 -3.13
CA ILE A 377 3.11 8.06 -3.97
C ILE A 377 2.84 7.74 -5.44
N ALA A 378 2.57 6.49 -5.79
CA ALA A 378 2.25 6.05 -7.15
C ALA A 378 1.02 6.79 -7.71
N GLN A 379 -0.06 6.90 -6.93
CA GLN A 379 -1.24 7.67 -7.30
C GLN A 379 -0.95 9.15 -7.54
N ALA A 380 -0.11 9.77 -6.71
CA ALA A 380 0.27 11.17 -6.91
C ALA A 380 1.16 11.37 -8.15
N LEU A 381 1.94 10.36 -8.52
CA LEU A 381 2.82 10.42 -9.67
C LEU A 381 2.12 10.17 -11.00
N ARG A 382 0.92 9.58 -11.04
CA ARG A 382 0.18 9.35 -12.30
C ARG A 382 0.12 10.60 -13.18
N ASP A 383 -0.21 11.74 -12.59
CA ASP A 383 -0.34 13.03 -13.30
C ASP A 383 0.89 13.95 -13.14
N ASN A 384 1.92 13.53 -12.37
CA ASN A 384 3.10 14.34 -12.14
C ASN A 384 4.05 14.27 -13.35
N LYS A 385 4.29 15.41 -13.99
CA LYS A 385 5.09 15.50 -15.22
C LYS A 385 6.53 15.98 -15.00
N HIS A 386 6.94 16.13 -13.75
CA HIS A 386 8.17 16.84 -13.40
C HIS A 386 9.17 15.97 -12.66
N LEU A 387 8.70 14.98 -11.88
CA LEU A 387 9.58 14.08 -11.15
C LEU A 387 10.24 13.11 -12.12
N LEU A 388 11.57 13.18 -12.19
CA LEU A 388 12.40 12.36 -13.07
C LEU A 388 13.02 11.18 -12.32
N LYS A 389 13.29 11.34 -11.01
CA LYS A 389 13.95 10.32 -10.18
C LYS A 389 13.22 10.09 -8.88
N LEU A 390 12.91 8.83 -8.60
CA LEU A 390 12.28 8.40 -7.36
C LEU A 390 13.11 7.31 -6.70
N ASN A 391 13.44 7.52 -5.42
CA ASN A 391 14.15 6.53 -4.63
C ASN A 391 13.27 5.99 -3.49
N LEU A 392 12.87 4.72 -3.61
CA LEU A 392 12.10 3.91 -2.66
C LEU A 392 12.94 2.75 -2.07
N TYR A 393 14.27 2.89 -2.08
CA TYR A 393 15.19 1.88 -1.55
C TYR A 393 14.94 1.65 -0.06
N ASN A 394 14.79 0.39 0.36
CA ASN A 394 14.51 0.00 1.75
C ASN A 394 13.31 0.75 2.34
N THR A 395 12.15 0.58 1.71
CA THR A 395 10.88 1.20 2.15
C THR A 395 9.80 0.23 2.61
N LYS A 396 10.18 -1.04 2.84
CA LYS A 396 9.31 -2.15 3.26
C LYS A 396 8.21 -2.48 2.23
N LEU A 397 8.53 -2.40 0.95
CA LEU A 397 7.61 -2.84 -0.11
C LEU A 397 7.58 -4.38 -0.19
N SER A 398 6.41 -4.96 -0.45
CA SER A 398 6.26 -6.37 -0.84
C SER A 398 5.79 -6.48 -2.30
N CYS A 399 5.47 -7.70 -2.76
CA CYS A 399 5.00 -7.98 -4.12
C CYS A 399 3.87 -7.06 -4.61
N ASP A 400 2.89 -6.73 -3.77
CA ASP A 400 1.73 -5.91 -4.17
C ASP A 400 2.12 -4.50 -4.65
N ALA A 401 3.27 -3.98 -4.18
CA ALA A 401 3.78 -2.69 -4.64
C ALA A 401 4.14 -2.70 -6.12
N GLY A 402 4.47 -3.86 -6.70
CA GLY A 402 4.75 -4.04 -8.12
C GLY A 402 3.60 -3.55 -9.00
N GLN A 403 2.37 -4.00 -8.70
CA GLN A 403 1.17 -3.59 -9.43
C GLN A 403 0.92 -2.07 -9.34
N TYR A 404 1.07 -1.48 -8.16
CA TYR A 404 0.84 -0.02 -8.00
C TYR A 404 1.82 0.82 -8.82
N LEU A 405 3.08 0.38 -8.87
CA LEU A 405 4.11 1.04 -9.65
C LEU A 405 3.90 0.80 -11.15
N ALA A 406 3.48 -0.40 -11.56
CA ALA A 406 3.14 -0.70 -12.95
C ALA A 406 2.00 0.17 -13.49
N GLU A 407 0.91 0.30 -12.72
CA GLU A 407 -0.21 1.18 -13.04
C GLU A 407 0.21 2.66 -13.14
N MET A 408 1.17 3.09 -12.32
CA MET A 408 1.71 4.44 -12.39
C MET A 408 2.60 4.61 -13.61
N LEU A 409 3.50 3.67 -13.89
CA LEU A 409 4.43 3.72 -15.01
C LEU A 409 3.72 3.60 -16.37
N SER A 410 2.57 2.92 -16.43
CA SER A 410 1.77 2.87 -17.66
C SER A 410 1.18 4.23 -18.06
N LEU A 411 1.02 5.15 -17.10
CA LEU A 411 0.48 6.50 -17.29
C LEU A 411 1.56 7.59 -17.23
N ASN A 412 2.62 7.38 -16.46
CA ASN A 412 3.70 8.33 -16.27
C ASN A 412 4.86 8.04 -17.22
N HIS A 413 5.11 8.97 -18.14
CA HIS A 413 6.21 8.88 -19.11
C HIS A 413 7.37 9.84 -18.80
N HIS A 414 7.41 10.41 -17.59
CA HIS A 414 8.41 11.40 -17.19
C HIS A 414 9.41 10.85 -16.16
N LEU A 415 9.02 9.82 -15.41
CA LEU A 415 9.93 9.15 -14.49
C LEU A 415 10.94 8.32 -15.28
N HIS A 416 12.22 8.60 -15.07
CA HIS A 416 13.33 7.95 -15.79
C HIS A 416 14.22 7.10 -14.88
N SER A 417 14.19 7.31 -13.57
CA SER A 417 15.02 6.59 -12.61
C SER A 417 14.17 6.14 -11.42
N LEU A 418 14.18 4.83 -11.17
CA LEU A 418 13.45 4.23 -10.08
C LEU A 418 14.34 3.30 -9.26
N HIS A 419 14.50 3.59 -7.98
CA HIS A 419 15.20 2.71 -7.04
C HIS A 419 14.22 1.96 -6.14
N LEU A 420 14.25 0.63 -6.21
CA LEU A 420 13.44 -0.29 -5.42
C LEU A 420 14.29 -1.29 -4.64
N GLY A 421 15.60 -1.09 -4.57
CA GLY A 421 16.50 -2.02 -3.90
C GLY A 421 16.18 -2.22 -2.40
N VAL A 422 16.57 -3.36 -1.85
CA VAL A 422 16.35 -3.78 -0.45
C VAL A 422 14.87 -3.69 -0.07
N ASN A 423 14.01 -4.33 -0.86
CA ASN A 423 12.59 -4.52 -0.52
C ASN A 423 12.26 -6.02 -0.61
N SER A 424 10.98 -6.39 -0.62
CA SER A 424 10.51 -7.78 -0.68
C SER A 424 9.59 -8.00 -1.89
N LEU A 425 9.96 -7.46 -3.05
CA LEU A 425 9.12 -7.52 -4.26
C LEU A 425 8.85 -8.96 -4.74
N SER A 426 9.79 -9.90 -4.54
CA SER A 426 9.73 -11.27 -5.08
C SER A 426 9.63 -11.33 -6.61
N ASN A 427 9.59 -12.54 -7.19
CA ASN A 427 9.39 -12.72 -8.63
C ASN A 427 8.05 -12.14 -9.11
N VAL A 428 7.00 -12.27 -8.28
CA VAL A 428 5.64 -11.79 -8.60
C VAL A 428 5.60 -10.27 -8.70
N GLY A 429 6.16 -9.55 -7.70
CA GLY A 429 6.16 -8.09 -7.75
C GLY A 429 7.03 -7.53 -8.88
N VAL A 430 8.08 -8.25 -9.29
CA VAL A 430 8.88 -7.88 -10.47
C VAL A 430 8.10 -8.12 -11.76
N LYS A 431 7.44 -9.27 -11.91
CA LYS A 431 6.53 -9.54 -13.04
C LYS A 431 5.51 -8.41 -13.19
N ASP A 432 4.84 -8.07 -12.10
CA ASP A 432 3.81 -7.03 -12.09
C ASP A 432 4.40 -5.67 -12.44
N LEU A 433 5.52 -5.27 -11.80
CA LEU A 433 6.20 -4.02 -12.10
C LEU A 433 6.53 -3.88 -13.58
N LEU A 434 7.10 -4.93 -14.18
CA LEU A 434 7.57 -4.96 -15.56
C LEU A 434 6.43 -5.00 -16.60
N SER A 435 5.20 -5.32 -16.18
CA SER A 435 4.02 -5.25 -17.05
C SER A 435 3.61 -3.81 -17.41
N GLY A 436 4.11 -2.80 -16.67
CA GLY A 436 3.88 -1.39 -16.99
C GLY A 436 4.61 -0.94 -18.27
N ASN A 437 4.17 0.15 -18.89
CA ASN A 437 4.90 0.77 -20.01
C ASN A 437 6.11 1.56 -19.49
N ILE A 438 7.22 0.85 -19.25
CA ILE A 438 8.39 1.41 -18.59
C ILE A 438 9.25 2.21 -19.59
N GLN A 439 9.28 3.55 -19.44
CA GLN A 439 10.25 4.44 -20.09
C GLN A 439 11.46 4.79 -19.20
N LEU A 440 11.71 3.98 -18.18
CA LEU A 440 12.85 4.15 -17.30
C LEU A 440 14.15 3.97 -18.10
N HIS A 441 15.14 4.80 -17.75
CA HIS A 441 16.54 4.66 -18.15
C HIS A 441 17.36 3.96 -17.06
N TYR A 442 16.94 4.06 -15.80
CA TYR A 442 17.57 3.42 -14.65
C TYR A 442 16.54 2.67 -13.81
N LEU A 443 16.80 1.39 -13.53
CA LEU A 443 16.00 0.56 -12.65
C LEU A 443 16.89 -0.21 -11.68
N ASN A 444 16.62 -0.06 -10.39
CA ASN A 444 17.30 -0.82 -9.34
C ASN A 444 16.33 -1.71 -8.58
N LEU A 445 16.52 -3.01 -8.72
CA LEU A 445 15.80 -4.12 -8.10
C LEU A 445 16.70 -4.92 -7.14
N SER A 446 17.83 -4.37 -6.70
CA SER A 446 18.79 -5.13 -5.89
C SER A 446 18.18 -5.62 -4.57
N CYS A 447 18.61 -6.78 -4.07
CA CYS A 447 18.14 -7.34 -2.80
C CYS A 447 16.60 -7.40 -2.64
N ASN A 448 15.88 -7.98 -3.61
CA ASN A 448 14.41 -8.11 -3.61
C ASN A 448 13.88 -9.56 -3.57
N ARG A 449 14.76 -10.54 -3.40
CA ARG A 449 14.46 -11.99 -3.44
C ARG A 449 14.01 -12.46 -4.82
N ILE A 450 14.72 -12.01 -5.84
CA ILE A 450 14.53 -12.42 -7.24
C ILE A 450 15.41 -13.64 -7.49
N ASP A 451 14.84 -14.73 -8.00
CA ASP A 451 15.61 -15.93 -8.37
C ASP A 451 15.64 -16.13 -9.89
N GLN A 452 15.96 -17.34 -10.34
CA GLN A 452 15.98 -17.72 -11.75
C GLN A 452 14.63 -17.50 -12.46
N ASP A 453 13.49 -17.66 -11.77
CA ASP A 453 12.17 -17.52 -12.39
C ASP A 453 11.87 -16.03 -12.61
N GLY A 454 12.26 -15.18 -11.66
CA GLY A 454 12.23 -13.72 -11.84
C GLY A 454 13.12 -13.22 -12.99
N CYS A 455 14.19 -13.95 -13.31
CA CYS A 455 15.03 -13.65 -14.48
C CYS A 455 14.30 -13.89 -15.81
N GLN A 456 13.32 -14.80 -15.86
CA GLN A 456 12.49 -14.99 -17.06
C GLN A 456 11.67 -13.73 -17.36
N HIS A 457 11.02 -13.15 -16.34
CA HIS A 457 10.27 -11.90 -16.51
C HIS A 457 11.16 -10.72 -16.91
N LEU A 458 12.38 -10.65 -16.38
CA LEU A 458 13.37 -9.67 -16.82
C LEU A 458 13.81 -9.91 -18.27
N ALA A 459 13.98 -11.16 -18.70
CA ALA A 459 14.34 -11.48 -20.08
C ALA A 459 13.24 -11.05 -21.06
N ASP A 460 11.98 -11.42 -20.79
CA ASP A 460 10.83 -11.08 -21.63
C ASP A 460 10.66 -9.55 -21.75
N PHE A 461 10.90 -8.83 -20.65
CA PHE A 461 10.89 -7.38 -20.62
C PHE A 461 12.03 -6.77 -21.46
N LEU A 462 13.27 -7.26 -21.28
CA LEU A 462 14.45 -6.72 -21.97
C LEU A 462 14.44 -6.98 -23.48
N GLU A 463 13.78 -8.03 -23.97
CA GLU A 463 13.62 -8.28 -25.40
C GLU A 463 12.87 -7.16 -26.12
N ASN A 464 11.90 -6.54 -25.43
CA ASN A 464 11.01 -5.54 -26.01
C ASN A 464 11.33 -4.12 -25.53
N ASN A 465 12.02 -3.96 -24.40
CA ASN A 465 12.36 -2.65 -23.86
C ASN A 465 13.44 -1.96 -24.69
N GLN A 466 13.21 -0.67 -24.99
CA GLN A 466 14.09 0.16 -25.82
C GLN A 466 14.52 1.45 -25.10
N THR A 467 14.41 1.50 -23.77
CA THR A 467 14.68 2.73 -23.00
C THR A 467 15.67 2.51 -21.87
N LEU A 468 15.70 1.31 -21.29
CA LEU A 468 16.52 1.01 -20.12
C LEU A 468 17.99 0.94 -20.52
N ILE A 469 18.80 1.71 -19.79
CA ILE A 469 20.25 1.86 -20.00
C ILE A 469 21.01 1.18 -18.86
N ASP A 470 20.52 1.33 -17.63
CA ASP A 470 21.16 0.84 -16.41
C ASP A 470 20.18 0.00 -15.59
N LEU A 471 20.56 -1.27 -15.39
CA LEU A 471 19.81 -2.26 -14.65
C LEU A 471 20.67 -2.85 -13.53
N ASP A 472 20.23 -2.65 -12.30
CA ASP A 472 20.82 -3.26 -11.10
C ASP A 472 19.84 -4.22 -10.44
N PHE A 473 20.19 -5.49 -10.38
CA PHE A 473 19.45 -6.49 -9.61
C PHE A 473 20.41 -7.38 -8.82
N GLY A 474 21.55 -6.82 -8.40
CA GLY A 474 22.49 -7.51 -7.51
C GLY A 474 21.88 -7.85 -6.15
N GLY A 475 22.51 -8.76 -5.41
CA GLY A 475 22.05 -9.25 -4.10
C GLY A 475 20.79 -10.11 -4.19
N ASN A 476 20.50 -10.67 -5.37
CA ASN A 476 19.38 -11.56 -5.64
C ASN A 476 19.90 -12.96 -6.02
N PRO A 477 19.32 -14.05 -5.50
CA PRO A 477 19.82 -15.43 -5.70
C PRO A 477 19.48 -16.00 -7.10
N ILE A 478 19.94 -15.35 -8.17
CA ILE A 478 19.64 -15.76 -9.55
C ILE A 478 20.49 -16.96 -10.03
N GLY A 479 21.70 -17.12 -9.48
CA GLY A 479 22.65 -18.16 -9.86
C GLY A 479 23.04 -18.16 -11.35
N ASP A 480 23.74 -19.22 -11.77
CA ASP A 480 24.21 -19.39 -13.15
C ASP A 480 23.04 -19.54 -14.14
N LYS A 481 21.94 -20.18 -13.70
CA LYS A 481 20.72 -20.37 -14.50
C LYS A 481 20.02 -19.05 -14.83
N GLY A 482 19.92 -18.12 -13.87
CA GLY A 482 19.33 -16.81 -14.14
C GLY A 482 20.09 -16.03 -15.23
N ILE A 483 21.42 -16.10 -15.22
CA ILE A 483 22.25 -15.51 -16.29
C ILE A 483 22.05 -16.22 -17.64
N GLN A 484 21.88 -17.55 -17.65
CA GLN A 484 21.56 -18.29 -18.87
C GLN A 484 20.23 -17.85 -19.48
N ILE A 485 19.20 -17.65 -18.65
CA ILE A 485 17.89 -17.15 -19.09
C ILE A 485 18.00 -15.76 -19.72
N LEU A 486 18.78 -14.86 -19.11
CA LEU A 486 19.00 -13.50 -19.60
C LEU A 486 19.87 -13.41 -20.86
N TYR A 487 20.56 -14.49 -21.26
CA TYR A 487 21.56 -14.42 -22.33
C TYR A 487 20.98 -13.89 -23.66
N ASN A 488 19.87 -14.46 -24.12
CA ASN A 488 19.29 -14.10 -25.41
C ASN A 488 18.76 -12.66 -25.42
N SER A 489 18.08 -12.25 -24.34
CA SER A 489 17.53 -10.90 -24.20
C SER A 489 18.63 -9.84 -24.09
N LEU A 490 19.72 -10.11 -23.38
CA LEU A 490 20.89 -9.22 -23.33
C LEU A 490 21.62 -9.12 -24.67
N MET A 491 21.59 -10.18 -25.49
CA MET A 491 22.20 -10.18 -26.83
C MET A 491 21.35 -9.40 -27.86
N SER A 492 20.02 -9.44 -27.73
CA SER A 492 19.11 -8.74 -28.64
C SER A 492 18.83 -7.30 -28.23
N ASN A 493 18.92 -6.98 -26.93
CA ASN A 493 18.68 -5.64 -26.40
C ASN A 493 19.72 -4.63 -26.93
N LYS A 494 19.23 -3.45 -27.32
CA LYS A 494 20.03 -2.43 -28.01
C LYS A 494 20.39 -1.23 -27.15
N THR A 495 19.84 -1.12 -25.94
CA THR A 495 19.91 0.09 -25.12
C THR A 495 20.67 -0.11 -23.81
N LEU A 496 20.65 -1.31 -23.24
CA LEU A 496 21.28 -1.60 -21.97
C LEU A 496 22.82 -1.53 -22.10
N THR A 497 23.44 -0.65 -21.32
CA THR A 497 24.89 -0.45 -21.28
C THR A 497 25.50 -0.85 -19.94
N ASP A 498 24.71 -0.81 -18.86
CA ASP A 498 25.18 -1.03 -17.50
C ASP A 498 24.36 -2.15 -16.86
N LEU A 499 25.02 -3.27 -16.57
CA LEU A 499 24.41 -4.44 -15.94
C LEU A 499 25.10 -4.74 -14.62
N ARG A 500 24.34 -4.75 -13.52
CA ARG A 500 24.85 -5.12 -12.19
C ARG A 500 24.19 -6.38 -11.64
N VAL A 501 25.02 -7.39 -11.41
CA VAL A 501 24.66 -8.72 -10.89
C VAL A 501 25.64 -9.14 -9.79
N TRP A 502 25.95 -8.20 -8.89
CA TRP A 502 26.80 -8.42 -7.72
C TRP A 502 26.07 -9.31 -6.69
N HIS A 503 26.79 -10.08 -5.88
CA HIS A 503 26.24 -11.01 -4.87
C HIS A 503 25.05 -11.87 -5.37
N CYS A 504 25.17 -12.41 -6.59
CA CYS A 504 24.12 -13.16 -7.28
C CYS A 504 24.30 -14.68 -7.27
N GLN A 505 25.30 -15.17 -6.52
CA GLN A 505 25.66 -16.59 -6.42
C GLN A 505 26.15 -17.20 -7.75
N ILE A 506 26.66 -16.39 -8.66
CA ILE A 506 27.21 -16.83 -9.95
C ILE A 506 28.53 -17.58 -9.68
N SER A 507 28.64 -18.80 -10.19
CA SER A 507 29.78 -19.69 -9.96
C SER A 507 30.50 -20.09 -11.25
N ASN A 508 29.77 -20.20 -12.36
CA ASN A 508 30.29 -20.49 -13.68
C ASN A 508 29.92 -19.36 -14.66
N PRO A 509 30.85 -18.42 -14.95
CA PRO A 509 30.58 -17.30 -15.83
C PRO A 509 30.77 -17.62 -17.33
N GLU A 510 30.67 -18.88 -17.77
CA GLU A 510 30.79 -19.25 -19.20
C GLU A 510 29.80 -18.46 -20.07
N THR A 511 28.53 -18.40 -19.67
CA THR A 511 27.49 -17.60 -20.33
C THR A 511 27.90 -16.13 -20.42
N ILE A 512 28.50 -15.59 -19.36
CA ILE A 512 28.98 -14.21 -19.30
C ILE A 512 30.18 -14.01 -20.24
N CYS A 513 31.09 -14.99 -20.32
CA CYS A 513 32.19 -14.93 -21.27
C CYS A 513 31.67 -14.88 -22.71
N ASN A 514 30.64 -15.66 -23.03
CA ASN A 514 30.02 -15.65 -24.36
C ASN A 514 29.28 -14.34 -24.64
N LEU A 515 28.60 -13.79 -23.62
CA LEU A 515 27.98 -12.48 -23.66
C LEU A 515 29.02 -11.40 -23.95
N ILE A 516 30.12 -11.35 -23.19
CA ILE A 516 31.21 -10.37 -23.40
C ILE A 516 31.81 -10.50 -24.80
N LYS A 517 32.04 -11.72 -25.31
CA LYS A 517 32.63 -11.89 -26.66
C LYS A 517 31.75 -11.34 -27.78
N SER A 518 30.43 -11.44 -27.63
CA SER A 518 29.47 -11.23 -28.72
C SER A 518 28.67 -9.94 -28.59
N ASN A 519 28.45 -9.46 -27.36
CA ASN A 519 27.71 -8.24 -27.09
C ASN A 519 28.56 -7.01 -27.42
N SER A 520 27.94 -6.05 -28.11
CA SER A 520 28.58 -4.80 -28.54
C SER A 520 27.91 -3.56 -27.98
N ARG A 521 27.21 -3.68 -26.84
CA ARG A 521 26.45 -2.60 -26.19
C ARG A 521 26.88 -2.36 -24.76
N LEU A 522 27.10 -3.42 -23.99
CA LEU A 522 27.50 -3.34 -22.59
C LEU A 522 28.84 -2.60 -22.46
N VAL A 523 28.82 -1.59 -21.60
CA VAL A 523 29.93 -0.73 -21.21
C VAL A 523 30.39 -1.08 -19.80
N GLN A 524 29.47 -1.47 -18.93
CA GLN A 524 29.71 -1.78 -17.54
C GLN A 524 29.09 -3.11 -17.16
N LEU A 525 29.90 -3.98 -16.55
CA LEU A 525 29.45 -5.23 -15.96
C LEU A 525 29.96 -5.36 -14.53
N ASP A 526 29.04 -5.49 -13.58
CA ASP A 526 29.36 -5.68 -12.18
C ASP A 526 29.05 -7.11 -11.71
N LEU A 527 30.12 -7.84 -11.34
CA LEU A 527 30.10 -9.21 -10.85
C LEU A 527 30.69 -9.31 -9.43
N GLU A 528 30.73 -8.20 -8.69
CA GLU A 528 31.23 -8.17 -7.32
C GLU A 528 30.57 -9.26 -6.45
N GLY A 529 31.32 -9.86 -5.53
CA GLY A 529 30.70 -10.66 -4.48
C GLY A 529 30.11 -12.01 -4.93
N ASN A 530 30.54 -12.52 -6.10
CA ASN A 530 30.12 -13.81 -6.64
C ASN A 530 31.12 -14.93 -6.26
N GLN A 531 30.98 -16.11 -6.86
CA GLN A 531 31.81 -17.28 -6.60
C GLN A 531 32.85 -17.52 -7.70
N ILE A 532 33.31 -16.45 -8.37
CA ILE A 532 34.27 -16.52 -9.48
C ILE A 532 35.65 -16.90 -8.94
N THR A 533 36.25 -17.96 -9.50
CA THR A 533 37.58 -18.47 -9.16
C THR A 533 38.67 -17.85 -10.05
N ASP A 534 39.93 -18.17 -9.77
CA ASP A 534 41.08 -17.75 -10.60
C ASP A 534 40.96 -18.18 -12.08
N GLU A 535 40.50 -19.40 -12.32
CA GLU A 535 40.28 -19.94 -13.67
C GLU A 535 39.20 -19.16 -14.40
N HIS A 536 38.07 -18.93 -13.73
CA HIS A 536 36.94 -18.16 -14.27
C HIS A 536 37.30 -16.69 -14.53
N ALA A 537 38.05 -16.05 -13.62
CA ALA A 537 38.51 -14.67 -13.81
C ALA A 537 39.45 -14.55 -15.02
N SER A 538 40.33 -15.52 -15.21
CA SER A 538 41.20 -15.59 -16.39
C SER A 538 40.38 -15.76 -17.68
N ALA A 539 39.35 -16.61 -17.68
CA ALA A 539 38.45 -16.81 -18.81
C ALA A 539 37.66 -15.53 -19.17
N LEU A 540 37.15 -14.81 -18.17
CA LEU A 540 36.46 -13.53 -18.35
C LEU A 540 37.37 -12.48 -19.01
N LEU A 541 38.62 -12.37 -18.56
CA LEU A 541 39.57 -11.44 -19.19
C LEU A 541 39.95 -11.85 -20.61
N MET A 542 40.12 -13.14 -20.87
CA MET A 542 40.30 -13.64 -22.23
C MET A 542 39.11 -13.29 -23.14
N ALA A 543 37.88 -13.35 -22.61
CA ALA A 543 36.68 -12.93 -23.34
C ALA A 543 36.69 -11.43 -23.67
N THR A 544 37.25 -10.59 -22.80
CA THR A 544 37.33 -9.13 -23.04
C THR A 544 38.35 -8.72 -24.10
N LYS A 545 39.32 -9.57 -24.48
CA LYS A 545 40.42 -9.19 -25.40
C LYS A 545 39.97 -8.58 -26.72
N ASN A 546 38.86 -9.07 -27.28
CA ASN A 546 38.30 -8.60 -28.55
C ASN A 546 37.05 -7.73 -28.36
N ASN A 547 36.58 -7.54 -27.11
CA ASN A 547 35.46 -6.67 -26.83
C ASN A 547 35.96 -5.22 -26.74
N THR A 548 35.36 -4.32 -27.50
CA THR A 548 35.76 -2.91 -27.58
C THR A 548 34.78 -1.96 -26.88
N THR A 549 33.68 -2.48 -26.35
CA THR A 549 32.58 -1.68 -25.80
C THR A 549 32.60 -1.67 -24.28
N LEU A 550 32.97 -2.80 -23.67
CA LEU A 550 33.09 -2.97 -22.23
C LEU A 550 34.30 -2.17 -21.72
N LYS A 551 34.03 -1.19 -20.87
CA LYS A 551 35.03 -0.27 -20.30
C LYS A 551 35.28 -0.54 -18.83
N LYS A 552 34.35 -1.18 -18.12
CA LYS A 552 34.54 -1.54 -16.71
C LYS A 552 33.97 -2.92 -16.41
N LEU A 553 34.78 -3.71 -15.71
CA LEU A 553 34.44 -5.03 -15.21
C LEU A 553 34.78 -5.10 -13.72
N ASN A 554 33.77 -5.24 -12.85
CA ASN A 554 33.98 -5.39 -11.42
C ASN A 554 33.99 -6.88 -11.02
N LEU A 555 35.12 -7.35 -10.50
CA LEU A 555 35.34 -8.71 -9.99
C LEU A 555 35.74 -8.70 -8.51
N SER A 556 35.56 -7.58 -7.80
CA SER A 556 35.86 -7.50 -6.37
C SER A 556 35.06 -8.50 -5.55
N HIS A 557 35.57 -8.86 -4.37
CA HIS A 557 34.90 -9.77 -3.43
C HIS A 557 34.54 -11.15 -4.01
N ASN A 558 35.32 -11.64 -4.97
CA ASN A 558 35.22 -13.00 -5.52
C ASN A 558 36.30 -13.94 -4.95
N LYS A 559 36.27 -15.22 -5.33
CA LYS A 559 37.24 -16.25 -4.91
C LYS A 559 38.54 -16.19 -5.74
N ILE A 560 39.10 -14.98 -5.90
CA ILE A 560 40.32 -14.71 -6.68
C ILE A 560 41.52 -14.59 -5.73
N SER A 561 42.58 -15.34 -5.99
CA SER A 561 43.81 -15.33 -5.20
C SER A 561 44.59 -14.03 -5.36
N ASP A 562 45.24 -13.57 -4.29
CA ASP A 562 46.05 -12.35 -4.33
C ASP A 562 47.18 -12.40 -5.37
N LYS A 563 47.67 -13.61 -5.67
CA LYS A 563 48.66 -13.83 -6.73
C LYS A 563 48.07 -13.45 -8.09
N LEU A 564 46.85 -13.91 -8.39
CA LEU A 564 46.19 -13.57 -9.64
C LEU A 564 45.79 -12.09 -9.65
N LYS A 565 45.28 -11.51 -8.55
CA LYS A 565 44.93 -10.08 -8.48
C LYS A 565 46.06 -9.16 -8.98
N LYS A 566 47.31 -9.41 -8.55
CA LYS A 566 48.49 -8.66 -9.00
C LYS A 566 48.75 -8.80 -10.50
N THR A 567 48.64 -10.03 -11.02
CA THR A 567 48.81 -10.31 -12.45
C THR A 567 47.72 -9.65 -13.29
N LEU A 568 46.46 -9.66 -12.82
CA LEU A 568 45.34 -9.07 -13.55
C LEU A 568 45.41 -7.54 -13.58
N GLN A 569 45.88 -6.90 -12.51
CA GLN A 569 46.14 -5.46 -12.51
C GLN A 569 47.19 -5.05 -13.55
N GLN A 570 48.15 -5.92 -13.86
CA GLN A 570 49.16 -5.70 -14.90
C GLN A 570 48.65 -6.01 -16.32
N LEU A 571 47.68 -6.92 -16.45
CA LEU A 571 47.08 -7.34 -17.72
C LEU A 571 45.89 -6.48 -18.15
N ALA A 572 45.42 -5.56 -17.29
CA ALA A 572 44.35 -4.63 -17.63
C ALA A 572 44.75 -3.81 -18.87
N THR A 573 43.90 -3.85 -19.90
CA THR A 573 44.13 -3.11 -21.13
C THR A 573 43.81 -1.62 -20.92
N PRO A 574 44.38 -0.69 -21.70
CA PRO A 574 44.13 0.75 -21.53
C PRO A 574 42.65 1.14 -21.66
N HIS A 575 41.84 0.31 -22.32
CA HIS A 575 40.43 0.54 -22.58
C HIS A 575 39.48 -0.09 -21.55
N LEU A 576 39.97 -1.01 -20.71
CA LEU A 576 39.17 -1.75 -19.74
C LEU A 576 39.69 -1.55 -18.32
N SER A 577 38.88 -0.94 -17.46
CA SER A 577 39.10 -0.88 -16.03
C SER A 577 38.58 -2.15 -15.36
N VAL A 578 39.48 -2.97 -14.82
CA VAL A 578 39.12 -4.16 -14.06
C VAL A 578 39.26 -3.86 -12.58
N ILE A 579 38.14 -3.86 -11.85
CA ILE A 579 38.11 -3.64 -10.40
C ILE A 579 38.26 -5.00 -9.72
N ILE A 580 39.33 -5.15 -8.96
CA ILE A 580 39.65 -6.39 -8.24
C ILE A 580 40.05 -5.97 -6.83
N GLY A 581 39.26 -6.38 -5.84
CA GLY A 581 39.37 -6.03 -4.42
C GLY A 581 39.17 -7.26 -3.57
#